data_AF-A0A3P7I7K5-F1
#
_entry.id   AF-A0A3P7I7K5-F1
#
_cell.length_a   1.000
_cell.length_b   1.000
_cell.length_c   1.000
_cell.angle_alpha   90.00
_cell.angle_beta   90.00
_cell.angle_gamma   90.00
#
_symmetry.space_group_name_H-M   'P 1'
#
loop_
_entity.id
_entity.type
_entity.pdbx_description
1 polymer ?
#
loop_
_entity_poly.entity_id
_entity_poly.type
_entity_poly.pdbx_seq_one_letter_code
_entity_poly.pdbx_strand_id
1 'polypeptide(L)'
;MFQACPPVASYWVYDRRWSKVDSSYWAYDRRCSEVDLIHVLLTVNGLSDYQWPKESVLNQKWLNIQVYLSPRYSTKEFCDLALMFLPIRMTTEEHKKYGATLWFETMWKMYEVVEMGSKWGDELPNLFATLAYNNPDFMDWSPLYDTIFTRTIRSLGLSIREGKVLVGETVGALSVGGLARMVVATLGGPYGCQKHLERMMQLIEPFMHPSNESSHTLLVLVFLQNVLQEMVNRYREERIKKNKRTVPIKFYLTDDDIDNFTDAILQSLLYSLYTKDGRASKAPARLVMILGSLCPGRVFPRFFEHAYTAIFAVDEPHRLTQTMNCLFEMVFLIAHDDDPNTKRLACQRDWIEEMEKARSPVSSIAKYSLKKLNESVPFKMKESLTGFRCHLFYFLELLIEGIDINDVAKANIAIHNLMLIFFIVPILDYSECIKYHKDLTNEEKALCVMSVRLPILAEMALDKMLGIIESLAVTAPKDSSTVIGSFKDVVTKEGSEEKILKKAINRCFSAIFKNSSDVVTAKLGRKVLEFVKTNQFESSLATDMLSSVVASMTYVGLYALMLADTMWHIQIGFI
;
A
#
# COMPACT_ATOMS: atom_id res chain seq x y z
N MET A 1 -14.05 -54.61 19.39
CA MET A 1 -13.11 -55.67 18.96
C MET A 1 -13.26 -55.85 17.46
N PHE A 2 -12.59 -55.02 16.66
CA PHE A 2 -12.25 -55.34 15.26
C PHE A 2 -10.88 -54.71 15.00
N GLN A 3 -9.95 -55.60 14.69
CA GLN A 3 -8.52 -55.37 14.57
C GLN A 3 -8.16 -54.50 13.37
N ALA A 4 -7.01 -53.85 13.52
CA ALA A 4 -6.26 -53.15 12.51
C ALA A 4 -6.09 -53.95 11.21
N CYS A 5 -6.28 -53.26 10.09
CA CYS A 5 -5.79 -53.66 8.77
C CYS A 5 -4.89 -52.52 8.26
N PRO A 6 -3.66 -52.78 7.77
CA PRO A 6 -2.62 -51.76 7.57
C PRO A 6 -2.89 -50.84 6.36
N PRO A 7 -2.24 -49.66 6.30
CA PRO A 7 -2.53 -48.61 5.32
C PRO A 7 -1.80 -48.89 4.00
N VAL A 8 -2.21 -49.91 3.24
CA VAL A 8 -1.56 -50.24 1.94
C VAL A 8 -2.39 -49.75 0.75
N ALA A 9 -3.71 -49.61 0.89
CA ALA A 9 -4.62 -49.32 -0.24
C ALA A 9 -4.65 -47.86 -0.70
N SER A 10 -4.34 -46.89 0.15
CA SER A 10 -4.24 -45.46 -0.25
C SER A 10 -3.00 -45.22 -1.11
N TYR A 11 -1.87 -45.85 -0.81
CA TYR A 11 -0.57 -45.62 -1.44
C TYR A 11 -0.49 -46.05 -2.92
N TRP A 12 -1.17 -47.12 -3.32
CA TRP A 12 -1.16 -47.59 -4.72
C TRP A 12 -1.89 -46.64 -5.69
N VAL A 13 -2.81 -45.81 -5.17
CA VAL A 13 -3.57 -44.86 -5.99
C VAL A 13 -2.75 -43.59 -6.26
N TYR A 14 -1.81 -43.21 -5.37
CA TYR A 14 -0.96 -42.02 -5.51
C TYR A 14 0.21 -42.23 -6.49
N ASP A 15 0.86 -43.39 -6.45
CA ASP A 15 1.95 -43.74 -7.40
C ASP A 15 1.43 -43.75 -8.85
N ARG A 16 0.19 -44.23 -9.05
CA ARG A 16 -0.49 -44.19 -10.36
C ARG A 16 -0.81 -42.78 -10.87
N ARG A 17 -0.93 -41.76 -10.01
CA ARG A 17 -1.21 -40.38 -10.45
C ARG A 17 0.04 -39.71 -10.98
N TRP A 18 1.16 -39.83 -10.26
CA TRP A 18 2.46 -39.36 -10.74
C TRP A 18 2.90 -40.11 -12.00
N SER A 19 2.73 -41.44 -12.03
CA SER A 19 3.03 -42.22 -13.24
C SER A 19 2.13 -41.86 -14.43
N LYS A 20 0.88 -41.44 -14.19
CA LYS A 20 -0.03 -40.96 -15.25
C LYS A 20 0.40 -39.61 -15.78
N VAL A 21 0.70 -38.65 -14.90
CA VAL A 21 1.20 -37.32 -15.30
C VAL A 21 2.53 -37.45 -16.06
N ASP A 22 3.46 -38.26 -15.53
CA ASP A 22 4.71 -38.61 -16.21
C ASP A 22 4.39 -39.25 -17.58
N SER A 23 3.56 -40.29 -17.64
CA SER A 23 3.24 -40.96 -18.91
C SER A 23 2.55 -40.06 -19.93
N SER A 24 1.71 -39.11 -19.49
CA SER A 24 1.03 -38.14 -20.35
C SER A 24 2.01 -37.11 -20.91
N TYR A 25 2.97 -36.65 -20.11
CA TYR A 25 4.02 -35.73 -20.56
C TYR A 25 5.02 -36.44 -21.50
N TRP A 26 5.54 -37.60 -21.11
CA TRP A 26 6.52 -38.37 -21.90
C TRP A 26 5.93 -38.98 -23.17
N ALA A 27 4.61 -39.25 -23.21
CA ALA A 27 3.90 -39.63 -24.44
C ALA A 27 3.70 -38.42 -25.39
N TYR A 28 3.64 -37.20 -24.84
CA TYR A 28 3.42 -35.95 -25.55
C TYR A 28 4.71 -35.34 -26.13
N ASP A 29 5.84 -35.40 -25.41
CA ASP A 29 7.17 -35.00 -25.90
C ASP A 29 7.53 -35.69 -27.24
N ARG A 30 6.89 -36.84 -27.53
CA ARG A 30 7.06 -37.59 -28.78
C ARG A 30 6.11 -37.18 -29.92
N ARG A 31 5.03 -36.39 -29.69
CA ARG A 31 4.00 -36.08 -30.70
C ARG A 31 3.23 -34.76 -30.42
N CYS A 32 3.50 -33.72 -31.23
CA CYS A 32 2.65 -32.54 -31.53
C CYS A 32 2.49 -31.39 -30.50
N SER A 33 2.82 -30.16 -30.91
CA SER A 33 2.31 -28.85 -30.43
C SER A 33 0.77 -28.87 -30.27
N GLU A 34 0.08 -28.46 -29.21
CA GLU A 34 0.25 -27.48 -28.14
C GLU A 34 -0.36 -28.08 -26.86
N VAL A 35 0.32 -27.98 -25.72
CA VAL A 35 -0.27 -28.19 -24.40
C VAL A 35 0.03 -26.95 -23.58
N ASP A 36 -0.98 -26.43 -22.89
CA ASP A 36 -0.80 -25.38 -21.89
C ASP A 36 0.08 -25.94 -20.76
N LEU A 37 1.40 -25.74 -20.90
CA LEU A 37 2.42 -26.05 -19.90
C LEU A 37 2.02 -25.52 -18.52
N ILE A 38 1.33 -24.39 -18.49
CA ILE A 38 0.76 -23.77 -17.28
C ILE A 38 -0.22 -24.72 -16.58
N HIS A 39 -1.11 -25.39 -17.32
CA HIS A 39 -2.13 -26.26 -16.74
C HIS A 39 -1.53 -27.56 -16.19
N VAL A 40 -0.49 -28.09 -16.85
CA VAL A 40 0.30 -29.23 -16.34
C VAL A 40 1.06 -28.82 -15.09
N LEU A 41 1.71 -27.66 -15.09
CA LEU A 41 2.51 -27.16 -13.98
C LEU A 41 1.65 -26.85 -12.75
N LEU A 42 0.44 -26.30 -12.92
CA LEU A 42 -0.54 -26.14 -11.85
C LEU A 42 -1.03 -27.50 -11.30
N THR A 43 -1.24 -28.49 -12.18
CA THR A 43 -1.66 -29.84 -11.78
C THR A 43 -0.56 -30.54 -10.99
N VAL A 44 0.70 -30.42 -11.42
CA VAL A 44 1.86 -30.97 -10.72
C VAL A 44 2.09 -30.28 -9.38
N ASN A 45 1.97 -28.95 -9.32
CA ASN A 45 2.05 -28.19 -8.07
C ASN A 45 0.91 -28.53 -7.09
N GLY A 46 -0.29 -28.83 -7.59
CA GLY A 46 -1.39 -29.30 -6.75
C GLY A 46 -1.22 -30.75 -6.26
N LEU A 47 -0.41 -31.56 -6.96
CA LEU A 47 -0.08 -32.93 -6.57
C LEU A 47 1.16 -33.01 -5.67
N SER A 48 2.08 -32.04 -5.73
CA SER A 48 3.27 -31.96 -4.87
C SER A 48 2.95 -31.63 -3.40
N ASP A 49 1.72 -31.22 -3.11
CA ASP A 49 1.16 -31.14 -1.75
C ASP A 49 0.90 -32.53 -1.14
N TYR A 50 0.91 -33.59 -1.95
CA TYR A 50 0.77 -34.98 -1.51
C TYR A 50 2.13 -35.68 -1.59
N GLN A 51 2.48 -36.40 -0.50
CA GLN A 51 3.74 -37.09 -0.24
C GLN A 51 4.45 -37.66 -1.49
N TRP A 52 5.73 -37.32 -1.67
CA TRP A 52 6.54 -37.76 -2.83
C TRP A 52 6.74 -39.29 -2.85
N PRO A 53 6.87 -39.91 -4.04
CA PRO A 53 7.07 -41.36 -4.19
C PRO A 53 8.41 -41.84 -3.59
N LYS A 54 8.54 -43.17 -3.43
CA LYS A 54 9.71 -43.85 -2.80
C LYS A 54 11.05 -43.38 -3.35
N GLU A 55 12.10 -43.44 -2.52
CA GLU A 55 13.50 -43.06 -2.79
C GLU A 55 14.03 -43.48 -4.18
N SER A 56 13.75 -44.72 -4.60
CA SER A 56 14.18 -45.24 -5.91
C SER A 56 13.59 -44.47 -7.10
N VAL A 57 12.38 -43.93 -6.95
CA VAL A 57 11.67 -43.20 -8.00
C VAL A 57 12.24 -41.79 -8.16
N LEU A 58 12.60 -41.13 -7.06
CA LEU A 58 13.17 -39.77 -7.10
C LEU A 58 14.56 -39.74 -7.73
N ASN A 59 15.42 -40.70 -7.36
CA ASN A 59 16.73 -40.88 -7.99
C ASN A 59 16.58 -41.17 -9.49
N GLN A 60 15.66 -42.05 -9.87
CA GLN A 60 15.41 -42.35 -11.27
C GLN A 60 14.85 -41.15 -12.03
N LYS A 61 14.00 -40.33 -11.41
CA LYS A 61 13.47 -39.09 -11.98
C LYS A 61 14.59 -38.08 -12.25
N TRP A 62 15.48 -37.86 -11.28
CA TRP A 62 16.64 -36.98 -11.50
C TRP A 62 17.52 -37.48 -12.64
N LEU A 63 17.82 -38.79 -12.69
CA LEU A 63 18.60 -39.39 -13.78
C LEU A 63 17.92 -39.17 -15.14
N ASN A 64 16.59 -39.32 -15.22
CA ASN A 64 15.84 -39.09 -16.45
C ASN A 64 15.89 -37.62 -16.90
N ILE A 65 15.80 -36.67 -15.96
CA ILE A 65 15.93 -35.23 -16.25
C ILE A 65 17.36 -34.92 -16.69
N GLN A 66 18.37 -35.50 -16.03
CA GLN A 66 19.79 -35.26 -16.31
C GLN A 66 20.20 -35.65 -17.74
N VAL A 67 19.50 -36.60 -18.38
CA VAL A 67 19.73 -36.95 -19.80
C VAL A 67 19.59 -35.74 -20.72
N TYR A 68 18.72 -34.78 -20.37
CA TYR A 68 18.48 -33.56 -21.14
C TYR A 68 19.60 -32.51 -21.03
N LEU A 69 20.62 -32.74 -20.19
CA LEU A 69 21.87 -31.97 -20.21
C LEU A 69 22.81 -32.39 -21.35
N SER A 70 22.47 -33.45 -22.09
CA SER A 70 23.23 -33.89 -23.26
C SER A 70 23.18 -32.82 -24.37
N PRO A 71 24.25 -32.64 -25.17
CA PRO A 71 24.28 -31.71 -26.30
C PRO A 71 23.19 -31.90 -27.37
N ARG A 72 22.41 -32.98 -27.27
CA ARG A 72 21.30 -33.31 -28.18
C ARG A 72 19.99 -32.61 -27.82
N TYR A 73 19.82 -32.15 -26.58
CA TYR A 73 18.59 -31.57 -26.07
C TYR A 73 18.78 -30.08 -25.78
N SER A 74 17.68 -29.32 -25.74
CA SER A 74 17.74 -27.90 -25.41
C SER A 74 17.90 -27.71 -23.90
N THR A 75 18.80 -26.81 -23.49
CA THR A 75 18.94 -26.42 -22.08
C THR A 75 17.63 -25.88 -21.50
N LYS A 76 16.78 -25.28 -22.35
CA LYS A 76 15.45 -24.83 -21.97
C LYS A 76 14.56 -26.01 -21.54
N GLU A 77 14.53 -27.09 -22.30
CA GLU A 77 13.72 -28.28 -21.99
C GLU A 77 14.16 -28.92 -20.68
N PHE A 78 15.47 -29.00 -20.45
CA PHE A 78 16.03 -29.44 -19.17
C PHE A 78 15.52 -28.57 -18.01
N CYS A 79 15.60 -27.24 -18.13
CA CYS A 79 15.14 -26.33 -17.08
C CYS A 79 13.63 -26.42 -16.85
N ASP A 80 12.82 -26.51 -17.90
CA ASP A 80 11.36 -26.62 -17.79
C ASP A 80 10.96 -27.95 -17.11
N LEU A 81 11.62 -29.05 -17.47
CA LEU A 81 11.46 -30.35 -16.79
C LEU A 81 11.88 -30.29 -15.32
N ALA A 82 13.01 -29.64 -15.03
CA ALA A 82 13.50 -29.48 -13.68
C ALA A 82 12.51 -28.67 -12.82
N LEU A 83 12.01 -27.55 -13.33
CA LEU A 83 11.04 -26.70 -12.64
C LEU A 83 9.72 -27.44 -12.35
N MET A 84 9.33 -28.36 -13.24
CA MET A 84 8.08 -29.11 -13.09
C MET A 84 8.22 -30.30 -12.13
N PHE A 85 9.32 -31.05 -12.20
CA PHE A 85 9.42 -32.36 -11.57
C PHE A 85 10.38 -32.43 -10.37
N LEU A 86 11.19 -31.40 -10.12
CA LEU A 86 12.08 -31.42 -8.97
C LEU A 86 11.31 -31.28 -7.65
N PRO A 87 11.60 -32.15 -6.67
CA PRO A 87 10.94 -32.07 -5.38
C PRO A 87 11.48 -30.90 -4.54
N ILE A 88 10.57 -30.01 -4.12
CA ILE A 88 10.85 -28.77 -3.36
C ILE A 88 10.06 -28.65 -2.05
N ARG A 89 9.17 -29.60 -1.78
CA ARG A 89 8.34 -29.67 -0.57
C ARG A 89 8.56 -31.00 0.13
N MET A 90 9.74 -31.16 0.72
CA MET A 90 10.10 -32.31 1.55
C MET A 90 10.75 -31.83 2.84
N THR A 91 10.96 -32.73 3.80
CA THR A 91 11.70 -32.38 5.01
C THR A 91 13.21 -32.26 4.70
N THR A 92 13.94 -31.57 5.57
CA THR A 92 15.38 -31.33 5.35
C THR A 92 16.20 -32.62 5.35
N GLU A 93 15.81 -33.62 6.15
CA GLU A 93 16.44 -34.94 6.15
C GLU A 93 16.25 -35.70 4.83
N GLU A 94 15.08 -35.53 4.21
CA GLU A 94 14.74 -36.13 2.92
C GLU A 94 15.50 -35.43 1.78
N HIS A 95 15.58 -34.10 1.81
CA HIS A 95 16.40 -33.33 0.86
C HIS A 95 17.89 -33.72 0.91
N LYS A 96 18.42 -34.06 2.09
CA LYS A 96 19.80 -34.53 2.27
C LYS A 96 20.06 -35.91 1.65
N LYS A 97 19.05 -36.78 1.62
CA LYS A 97 19.20 -38.15 1.10
C LYS A 97 18.89 -38.28 -0.38
N TYR A 98 17.75 -37.72 -0.81
CA TYR A 98 17.17 -38.03 -2.13
C TYR A 98 16.53 -36.83 -2.84
N GLY A 99 16.68 -35.63 -2.29
CA GLY A 99 16.12 -34.41 -2.84
C GLY A 99 17.17 -33.46 -3.40
N ALA A 100 17.24 -32.28 -2.79
CA ALA A 100 18.03 -31.16 -3.28
C ALA A 100 19.52 -31.47 -3.41
N THR A 101 20.06 -32.36 -2.57
CA THR A 101 21.49 -32.74 -2.63
C THR A 101 21.90 -33.31 -3.99
N LEU A 102 20.98 -33.95 -4.73
CA LEU A 102 21.28 -34.58 -6.01
C LEU A 102 21.37 -33.58 -7.17
N TRP A 103 20.54 -32.53 -7.12
CA TRP A 103 20.33 -31.64 -8.25
C TRP A 103 20.77 -30.21 -8.01
N PHE A 104 20.87 -29.76 -6.74
CA PHE A 104 21.11 -28.36 -6.39
C PHE A 104 22.40 -27.83 -7.00
N GLU A 105 23.53 -28.52 -6.82
CA GLU A 105 24.81 -28.06 -7.37
C GLU A 105 24.76 -27.92 -8.90
N THR A 106 24.13 -28.88 -9.58
CA THR A 106 23.97 -28.86 -11.03
C THR A 106 23.11 -27.67 -11.46
N MET A 107 21.93 -27.51 -10.85
CA MET A 107 21.02 -26.41 -11.16
C MET A 107 21.64 -25.04 -10.83
N TRP A 108 22.42 -24.94 -9.75
CA TRP A 108 23.12 -23.73 -9.36
C TRP A 108 24.24 -23.36 -10.34
N LYS A 109 25.07 -24.33 -10.75
CA LYS A 109 26.09 -24.11 -11.80
C LYS A 109 25.45 -23.69 -13.11
N MET A 110 24.32 -24.29 -13.47
CA MET A 110 23.55 -23.86 -14.65
C MET A 110 23.09 -22.41 -14.48
N TYR A 111 22.56 -22.06 -13.31
CA TYR A 111 22.22 -20.68 -13.01
C TYR A 111 23.43 -19.76 -13.19
N GLU A 112 24.60 -20.06 -12.62
CA GLU A 112 25.83 -19.25 -12.76
C GLU A 112 26.27 -19.04 -14.21
N VAL A 113 26.11 -20.05 -15.07
CA VAL A 113 26.44 -19.99 -16.51
C VAL A 113 25.40 -19.24 -17.33
N VAL A 114 24.14 -19.22 -16.89
CA VAL A 114 23.07 -18.46 -17.56
C VAL A 114 23.45 -16.98 -17.61
N GLU A 115 23.69 -16.46 -18.81
CA GLU A 115 23.81 -15.03 -19.05
C GLU A 115 22.43 -14.37 -19.02
N MET A 116 22.36 -13.15 -18.48
CA MET A 116 21.13 -12.37 -18.42
C MET A 116 20.63 -12.12 -19.86
N GLY A 117 19.44 -12.64 -20.21
CA GLY A 117 18.85 -12.49 -21.55
C GLY A 117 18.71 -13.80 -22.35
N SER A 118 19.08 -14.96 -21.81
CA SER A 118 18.73 -16.24 -22.42
C SER A 118 17.25 -16.59 -22.21
N LYS A 119 16.62 -17.25 -23.20
CA LYS A 119 15.20 -17.70 -23.15
C LYS A 119 14.89 -18.81 -22.12
N TRP A 120 15.80 -19.06 -21.20
CA TRP A 120 15.75 -20.11 -20.18
C TRP A 120 16.49 -19.61 -18.94
N GLY A 121 16.07 -20.08 -17.76
CA GLY A 121 16.71 -19.71 -16.48
C GLY A 121 15.98 -18.64 -15.66
N ASP A 122 15.02 -17.92 -16.24
CA ASP A 122 14.29 -16.84 -15.55
C ASP A 122 13.51 -17.29 -14.31
N GLU A 123 13.04 -18.54 -14.29
CA GLU A 123 12.29 -19.14 -13.19
C GLU A 123 13.18 -19.87 -12.16
N LEU A 124 14.48 -20.04 -12.44
CA LEU A 124 15.40 -20.70 -11.50
C LEU A 124 15.51 -19.98 -10.15
N PRO A 125 15.55 -18.63 -10.06
CA PRO A 125 15.51 -17.93 -8.78
C PRO A 125 14.28 -18.32 -7.94
N ASN A 126 13.13 -18.51 -8.58
CA ASN A 126 11.90 -18.91 -7.90
C ASN A 126 11.99 -20.34 -7.33
N LEU A 127 12.62 -21.27 -8.07
CA LEU A 127 12.92 -22.63 -7.58
C LEU A 127 13.80 -22.59 -6.32
N PHE A 128 14.92 -21.86 -6.38
CA PHE A 128 15.84 -21.75 -5.25
C PHE A 128 15.19 -21.04 -4.05
N ALA A 129 14.41 -19.99 -4.30
CA ALA A 129 13.69 -19.28 -3.26
C ALA A 129 12.67 -20.17 -2.55
N THR A 130 11.96 -21.01 -3.31
CA THR A 130 10.98 -21.94 -2.74
C THR A 130 11.66 -23.01 -1.88
N LEU A 131 12.80 -23.54 -2.32
CA LEU A 131 13.61 -24.46 -1.52
C LEU A 131 14.13 -23.79 -0.24
N ALA A 132 14.70 -22.58 -0.34
CA ALA A 132 15.19 -21.82 0.82
C ALA A 132 14.07 -21.49 1.82
N TYR A 133 12.87 -21.17 1.31
CA TYR A 133 11.73 -20.86 2.16
C TYR A 133 11.18 -22.09 2.90
N ASN A 134 11.09 -23.25 2.25
CA ASN A 134 10.59 -24.45 2.90
C ASN A 134 11.64 -25.14 3.77
N ASN A 135 12.92 -25.07 3.37
CA ASN A 135 14.03 -25.80 3.99
C ASN A 135 15.24 -24.88 4.22
N PRO A 136 15.14 -23.89 5.12
CA PRO A 136 16.23 -22.93 5.34
C PRO A 136 17.48 -23.57 5.99
N ASP A 137 17.33 -24.73 6.65
CA ASP A 137 18.41 -25.50 7.27
C ASP A 137 19.05 -26.57 6.36
N PHE A 138 18.67 -26.61 5.08
CA PHE A 138 19.23 -27.52 4.10
C PHE A 138 20.74 -27.31 3.90
N MET A 139 21.15 -26.06 3.71
CA MET A 139 22.55 -25.66 3.50
C MET A 139 22.80 -24.23 4.01
N ASP A 140 24.07 -23.84 4.08
CA ASP A 140 24.42 -22.42 4.24
C ASP A 140 24.24 -21.70 2.89
N TRP A 141 23.32 -20.73 2.89
CA TRP A 141 22.96 -19.95 1.70
C TRP A 141 23.89 -18.75 1.48
N SER A 142 24.71 -18.40 2.48
CA SER A 142 25.58 -17.21 2.47
C SER A 142 26.51 -17.10 1.27
N PRO A 143 27.16 -18.18 0.79
CA PRO A 143 28.04 -18.12 -0.39
C PRO A 143 27.34 -17.72 -1.69
N LEU A 144 26.01 -17.81 -1.74
CA LEU A 144 25.23 -17.57 -2.96
C LEU A 144 24.80 -16.11 -3.11
N TYR A 145 24.87 -15.32 -2.03
CA TYR A 145 24.32 -13.96 -2.01
C TYR A 145 25.02 -13.02 -2.97
N ASP A 146 26.34 -13.07 -3.11
CA ASP A 146 27.05 -12.20 -4.06
C ASP A 146 26.53 -12.39 -5.50
N THR A 147 26.30 -13.64 -5.92
CA THR A 147 25.74 -13.96 -7.24
C THR A 147 24.30 -13.48 -7.37
N ILE A 148 23.45 -13.72 -6.36
CA ILE A 148 22.03 -13.34 -6.37
C ILE A 148 21.89 -11.82 -6.45
N PHE A 149 22.49 -11.09 -5.51
CA PHE A 149 22.38 -9.64 -5.43
C PHE A 149 23.03 -8.95 -6.63
N THR A 150 24.15 -9.46 -7.16
CA THR A 150 24.74 -8.94 -8.40
C THR A 150 23.80 -9.11 -9.59
N ARG A 151 23.10 -10.26 -9.69
CA ARG A 151 22.10 -10.49 -10.74
C ARG A 151 20.87 -9.64 -10.57
N THR A 152 20.41 -9.42 -9.33
CA THR A 152 19.35 -8.46 -9.02
C THR A 152 19.71 -7.07 -9.52
N ILE A 153 20.89 -6.54 -9.16
CA ILE A 153 21.34 -5.21 -9.61
C ILE A 153 21.39 -5.13 -11.14
N ARG A 154 21.89 -6.16 -11.82
CA ARG A 154 21.90 -6.23 -13.29
C ARG A 154 20.49 -6.27 -13.88
N SER A 155 19.57 -7.00 -13.27
CA SER A 155 18.17 -7.11 -13.71
C SER A 155 17.40 -5.79 -13.61
N LEU A 156 17.80 -4.92 -12.67
CA LEU A 156 17.21 -3.59 -12.49
C LEU A 156 17.63 -2.60 -13.57
N GLY A 157 18.63 -2.93 -14.40
CA GLY A 157 19.05 -2.11 -15.54
C GLY A 157 19.54 -0.72 -15.13
N LEU A 158 20.22 -0.59 -13.99
CA LEU A 158 20.67 0.70 -13.46
C LEU A 158 21.66 1.38 -14.42
N SER A 159 21.27 2.51 -15.04
CA SER A 159 22.14 3.29 -15.93
C SER A 159 22.05 4.79 -15.61
N ILE A 160 23.17 5.39 -15.20
CA ILE A 160 23.28 6.85 -14.97
C ILE A 160 23.74 7.59 -16.24
N ARG A 161 24.40 6.91 -17.18
CA ARG A 161 25.04 7.54 -18.34
C ARG A 161 24.15 7.44 -19.58
N GLU A 162 23.64 8.59 -20.03
CA GLU A 162 23.13 8.77 -21.38
C GLU A 162 24.17 8.26 -22.39
N GLY A 163 23.80 7.29 -23.24
CA GLY A 163 24.64 6.80 -24.32
C GLY A 163 25.15 5.36 -24.22
N LYS A 164 24.94 4.64 -23.11
CA LYS A 164 25.07 3.16 -23.13
C LYS A 164 23.74 2.53 -23.51
N VAL A 165 23.58 2.24 -24.80
CA VAL A 165 22.55 1.31 -25.27
C VAL A 165 22.85 -0.05 -24.62
N LEU A 166 21.93 -0.54 -23.78
CA LEU A 166 21.92 -1.94 -23.37
C LEU A 166 21.68 -2.76 -24.64
N VAL A 167 22.75 -3.32 -25.20
CA VAL A 167 22.66 -4.30 -26.28
C VAL A 167 22.30 -5.63 -25.61
N GLY A 168 21.01 -5.95 -25.59
CA GLY A 168 20.43 -7.16 -25.00
C GLY A 168 18.96 -6.91 -24.64
N GLU A 169 18.07 -7.86 -24.93
CA GLU A 169 16.65 -7.75 -24.59
C GLU A 169 16.47 -7.45 -23.10
N THR A 170 15.60 -6.48 -22.80
CA THR A 170 15.19 -6.12 -21.44
C THR A 170 14.77 -7.36 -20.66
N VAL A 171 15.43 -7.58 -19.53
CA VAL A 171 15.12 -8.67 -18.59
C VAL A 171 13.62 -8.71 -18.30
N GLY A 172 13.01 -9.88 -18.45
CA GLY A 172 11.58 -10.08 -18.21
C GLY A 172 11.21 -9.84 -16.74
N ALA A 173 10.05 -9.22 -16.50
CA ALA A 173 9.52 -8.95 -15.16
C ALA A 173 9.39 -10.21 -14.26
N LEU A 174 9.31 -11.41 -14.88
CA LEU A 174 9.27 -12.70 -14.18
C LEU A 174 10.54 -12.98 -13.36
N SER A 175 11.72 -12.66 -13.91
CA SER A 175 13.01 -12.87 -13.24
C SER A 175 13.13 -12.03 -11.96
N VAL A 176 12.60 -10.80 -11.99
CA VAL A 176 12.61 -9.86 -10.85
C VAL A 176 11.76 -10.40 -9.69
N GLY A 177 10.63 -11.07 -9.97
CA GLY A 177 9.78 -11.69 -8.96
C GLY A 177 10.47 -12.85 -8.23
N GLY A 178 11.11 -13.75 -8.97
CA GLY A 178 11.85 -14.88 -8.38
C GLY A 178 13.03 -14.42 -7.51
N LEU A 179 13.75 -13.38 -7.96
CA LEU A 179 14.84 -12.76 -7.18
C LEU A 179 14.33 -12.10 -5.90
N ALA A 180 13.21 -11.38 -5.97
CA ALA A 180 12.57 -10.79 -4.79
C ALA A 180 12.16 -11.85 -3.76
N ARG A 181 11.58 -12.97 -4.22
CA ARG A 181 11.24 -14.10 -3.35
C ARG A 181 12.49 -14.71 -2.70
N MET A 182 13.60 -14.81 -3.43
CA MET A 182 14.86 -15.33 -2.89
C MET A 182 15.42 -14.45 -1.78
N VAL A 183 15.41 -13.12 -1.97
CA VAL A 183 15.80 -12.15 -0.94
C VAL A 183 14.95 -12.38 0.32
N VAL A 184 13.63 -12.35 0.20
CA VAL A 184 12.74 -12.49 1.36
C VAL A 184 12.83 -13.87 2.00
N ALA A 185 12.97 -14.95 1.23
CA ALA A 185 13.07 -16.32 1.77
C ALA A 185 14.30 -16.52 2.67
N THR A 186 15.37 -15.78 2.38
CA THR A 186 16.66 -15.87 3.08
C THR A 186 16.89 -14.76 4.10
N LEU A 187 15.89 -13.92 4.40
CA LEU A 187 15.94 -12.97 5.51
C LEU A 187 15.79 -13.68 6.87
N GLY A 188 16.40 -13.11 7.91
CA GLY A 188 16.36 -13.65 9.27
C GLY A 188 17.09 -14.98 9.46
N GLY A 189 17.19 -15.39 10.72
CA GLY A 189 17.92 -16.59 11.11
C GLY A 189 19.45 -16.52 10.93
N PRO A 190 20.17 -17.64 11.11
CA PRO A 190 21.62 -17.65 11.21
C PRO A 190 22.35 -17.27 9.90
N TYR A 191 21.71 -17.51 8.76
CA TYR A 191 22.28 -17.26 7.43
C TYR A 191 21.63 -16.03 6.76
N GLY A 192 21.12 -15.06 7.52
CA GLY A 192 20.34 -13.95 6.97
C GLY A 192 21.08 -13.10 5.93
N CYS A 193 20.41 -12.76 4.82
CA CYS A 193 20.99 -11.94 3.74
C CYS A 193 20.94 -10.41 3.99
N GLN A 194 20.53 -9.96 5.18
CA GLN A 194 20.24 -8.56 5.54
C GLN A 194 21.34 -7.55 5.12
N LYS A 195 22.62 -7.87 5.39
CA LYS A 195 23.74 -6.98 5.03
C LYS A 195 23.91 -6.78 3.52
N HIS A 196 23.57 -7.80 2.72
CA HIS A 196 23.64 -7.71 1.26
C HIS A 196 22.47 -6.85 0.73
N LEU A 197 21.29 -6.97 1.35
CA LEU A 197 20.15 -6.11 1.06
C LEU A 197 20.47 -4.64 1.35
N GLU A 198 21.02 -4.33 2.52
CA GLU A 198 21.42 -2.96 2.89
C GLU A 198 22.40 -2.36 1.88
N ARG A 199 23.47 -3.09 1.54
CA ARG A 199 24.45 -2.65 0.54
C ARG A 199 23.82 -2.43 -0.84
N MET A 200 22.95 -3.34 -1.27
CA MET A 200 22.25 -3.20 -2.55
C MET A 200 21.34 -1.97 -2.55
N MET A 201 20.58 -1.74 -1.47
CA MET A 201 19.68 -0.60 -1.38
C MET A 201 20.46 0.72 -1.33
N GLN A 202 21.61 0.77 -0.65
CA GLN A 202 22.51 1.94 -0.69
C GLN A 202 23.04 2.24 -2.11
N LEU A 203 23.25 1.21 -2.92
CA LEU A 203 23.64 1.39 -4.33
C LEU A 203 22.47 1.87 -5.21
N ILE A 204 21.25 1.42 -4.90
CA ILE A 204 20.03 1.78 -5.64
C ILE A 204 19.54 3.18 -5.25
N GLU A 205 19.75 3.61 -4.02
CA GLU A 205 19.18 4.85 -3.45
C GLU A 205 19.43 6.10 -4.32
N PRO A 206 20.65 6.38 -4.85
CA PRO A 206 20.88 7.53 -5.72
C PRO A 206 20.07 7.50 -7.01
N PHE A 207 19.73 6.31 -7.54
CA PHE A 207 18.93 6.15 -8.75
C PHE A 207 17.45 6.44 -8.54
N MET A 208 16.99 6.34 -7.30
CA MET A 208 15.60 6.61 -6.92
C MET A 208 15.35 8.09 -6.63
N HIS A 209 16.39 8.92 -6.58
CA HIS A 209 16.24 10.36 -6.41
C HIS A 209 15.42 10.95 -7.58
N PRO A 210 14.47 11.88 -7.35
CA PRO A 210 13.59 12.43 -8.39
C PRO A 210 14.29 13.12 -9.56
N SER A 211 15.55 13.51 -9.38
CA SER A 211 16.38 14.10 -10.44
C SER A 211 17.03 13.07 -11.36
N ASN A 212 17.08 11.80 -10.95
CA ASN A 212 17.77 10.72 -11.65
C ASN A 212 16.78 9.70 -12.25
N GLU A 213 15.52 10.10 -12.43
CA GLU A 213 14.45 9.24 -12.91
C GLU A 213 14.69 8.80 -14.36
N SER A 214 14.63 7.49 -14.60
CA SER A 214 14.62 6.92 -15.96
C SER A 214 13.82 5.61 -15.99
N SER A 215 13.96 4.82 -17.07
CA SER A 215 13.35 3.48 -17.20
C SER A 215 13.71 2.53 -16.05
N HIS A 216 14.89 2.69 -15.43
CA HIS A 216 15.29 1.90 -14.26
C HIS A 216 14.36 2.09 -13.05
N THR A 217 13.76 3.27 -12.88
CA THR A 217 12.90 3.60 -11.73
C THR A 217 11.70 2.66 -11.66
N LEU A 218 11.09 2.36 -12.83
CA LEU A 218 9.95 1.45 -12.91
C LEU A 218 10.35 0.02 -12.52
N LEU A 219 11.51 -0.47 -13.00
CA LEU A 219 11.98 -1.81 -12.66
C LEU A 219 12.32 -1.94 -11.17
N VAL A 220 12.92 -0.91 -10.57
CA VAL A 220 13.17 -0.87 -9.13
C VAL A 220 11.86 -0.87 -8.34
N LEU A 221 10.86 -0.08 -8.76
CA LEU A 221 9.55 -0.09 -8.11
C LEU A 221 8.85 -1.44 -8.21
N VAL A 222 8.91 -2.11 -9.37
CA VAL A 222 8.37 -3.49 -9.54
C VAL A 222 9.11 -4.47 -8.64
N PHE A 223 10.43 -4.37 -8.52
CA PHE A 223 11.21 -5.19 -7.59
C PHE A 223 10.80 -4.95 -6.13
N LEU A 224 10.74 -3.69 -5.69
CA LEU A 224 10.34 -3.34 -4.32
C LEU A 224 8.90 -3.78 -4.02
N GLN A 225 8.00 -3.67 -4.99
CA GLN A 225 6.63 -4.20 -4.87
C GLN A 225 6.63 -5.71 -4.62
N ASN A 226 7.42 -6.48 -5.38
CA ASN A 226 7.52 -7.93 -5.21
C ASN A 226 8.16 -8.29 -3.85
N VAL A 227 9.23 -7.60 -3.46
CA VAL A 227 9.90 -7.79 -2.16
C VAL A 227 8.94 -7.53 -1.00
N LEU A 228 8.20 -6.41 -1.03
CA LEU A 228 7.22 -6.08 0.02
C LEU A 228 6.06 -7.08 0.05
N GLN A 229 5.56 -7.51 -1.11
CA GLN A 229 4.48 -8.50 -1.18
C GLN A 229 4.91 -9.85 -0.58
N GLU A 230 6.11 -10.32 -0.90
CA GLU A 230 6.65 -11.55 -0.33
C GLU A 230 6.93 -11.40 1.18
N MET A 231 7.40 -10.23 1.63
CA MET A 231 7.61 -9.95 3.05
C MET A 231 6.30 -10.00 3.84
N VAL A 232 5.23 -9.40 3.31
CA VAL A 232 3.88 -9.47 3.90
C VAL A 232 3.35 -10.90 3.91
N ASN A 233 3.58 -11.67 2.85
CA ASN A 233 3.17 -13.07 2.77
C ASN A 233 3.87 -13.89 3.87
N ARG A 234 5.20 -13.75 3.99
CA ARG A 234 5.98 -14.41 5.03
C ARG A 234 5.55 -14.00 6.43
N TYR A 235 5.36 -12.70 6.67
CA TYR A 235 4.84 -12.17 7.94
C TYR A 235 3.50 -12.81 8.31
N ARG A 236 2.56 -12.90 7.36
CA ARG A 236 1.26 -13.54 7.55
C ARG A 236 1.37 -15.01 7.89
N GLU A 237 2.26 -15.75 7.23
CA GLU A 237 2.46 -17.18 7.47
C GLU A 237 3.14 -17.49 8.80
N GLU A 238 4.04 -16.64 9.25
CA GLU A 238 4.77 -16.83 10.49
C GLU A 238 3.99 -16.35 11.72
N ARG A 239 3.23 -15.25 11.59
CA ARG A 239 2.56 -14.59 12.74
C ARG A 239 1.04 -14.75 12.78
N ILE A 240 0.36 -14.66 11.63
CA ILE A 240 -1.11 -14.48 11.58
C ILE A 240 -1.87 -15.80 11.31
N LYS A 241 -1.43 -16.60 10.34
CA LYS A 241 -2.14 -17.83 9.94
C LYS A 241 -2.16 -18.84 11.10
N LYS A 242 -3.27 -19.60 11.21
CA LYS A 242 -3.42 -20.71 12.18
C LYS A 242 -2.38 -21.81 11.94
N ASN A 243 -2.26 -22.22 10.68
CA ASN A 243 -1.25 -23.17 10.24
C ASN A 243 0.00 -22.37 9.86
N LYS A 244 0.93 -22.28 10.82
CA LYS A 244 2.19 -21.55 10.65
C LYS A 244 3.19 -22.33 9.80
N ARG A 245 4.17 -21.61 9.24
CA ARG A 245 5.32 -22.18 8.51
C ARG A 245 5.97 -23.32 9.31
N THR A 246 6.24 -24.47 8.69
CA THR A 246 6.76 -25.66 9.37
C THR A 246 8.29 -25.70 9.32
N VAL A 247 8.95 -24.73 9.96
CA VAL A 247 10.43 -24.64 10.04
C VAL A 247 10.88 -24.42 11.49
N PRO A 248 12.15 -24.67 11.85
CA PRO A 248 12.64 -24.34 13.19
C PRO A 248 12.48 -22.85 13.52
N ILE A 249 12.09 -22.52 14.75
CA ILE A 249 11.77 -21.15 15.20
C ILE A 249 12.92 -20.16 14.96
N LYS A 250 14.18 -20.65 15.01
CA LYS A 250 15.38 -19.83 14.73
C LYS A 250 15.43 -19.22 13.32
N PHE A 251 14.58 -19.65 12.38
CA PHE A 251 14.47 -19.09 11.03
C PHE A 251 13.24 -18.19 10.83
N TYR A 252 12.45 -17.95 11.88
CA TYR A 252 11.36 -16.98 11.83
C TYR A 252 11.94 -15.56 11.86
N LEU A 253 11.21 -14.62 11.25
CA LEU A 253 11.55 -13.21 11.30
C LEU A 253 11.39 -12.67 12.72
N THR A 254 12.49 -12.19 13.28
CA THR A 254 12.48 -11.42 14.52
C THR A 254 11.98 -9.99 14.26
N ASP A 255 11.55 -9.27 15.28
CA ASP A 255 11.16 -7.86 15.12
C ASP A 255 12.34 -7.00 14.63
N ASP A 256 13.57 -7.32 15.08
CA ASP A 256 14.79 -6.64 14.65
C ASP A 256 15.08 -6.90 13.15
N ASP A 257 14.78 -8.09 12.62
CA ASP A 257 14.91 -8.38 11.19
C ASP A 257 13.97 -7.50 10.34
N ILE A 258 12.71 -7.33 10.79
CA ILE A 258 11.72 -6.49 10.09
C ILE A 258 12.12 -5.02 10.18
N ASP A 259 12.64 -4.59 11.33
CA ASP A 259 13.16 -3.24 11.55
C ASP A 259 14.32 -2.91 10.61
N ASN A 260 15.34 -3.77 10.54
CA ASN A 260 16.50 -3.58 9.66
C ASN A 260 16.09 -3.61 8.18
N PHE A 261 15.18 -4.52 7.80
CA PHE A 261 14.60 -4.55 6.47
C PHE A 261 13.89 -3.24 6.12
N THR A 262 13.13 -2.70 7.07
CA THR A 262 12.39 -1.44 6.91
C THR A 262 13.36 -0.27 6.70
N ASP A 263 14.37 -0.15 7.55
CA ASP A 263 15.38 0.91 7.45
C ASP A 263 16.14 0.87 6.11
N ALA A 264 16.41 -0.32 5.58
CA ALA A 264 17.12 -0.48 4.30
C ALA A 264 16.32 0.02 3.08
N ILE A 265 14.99 -0.11 3.11
CA ILE A 265 14.13 0.18 1.93
C ILE A 265 13.46 1.55 2.02
N LEU A 266 13.17 2.04 3.23
CA LEU A 266 12.33 3.21 3.46
C LEU A 266 12.82 4.45 2.70
N GLN A 267 14.13 4.75 2.74
CA GLN A 267 14.66 5.96 2.10
C GLN A 267 14.47 5.96 0.57
N SER A 268 14.69 4.80 -0.08
CA SER A 268 14.47 4.65 -1.52
C SER A 268 12.98 4.82 -1.88
N LEU A 269 12.07 4.33 -1.04
CA LEU A 269 10.63 4.54 -1.27
C LEU A 269 10.23 6.01 -1.06
N LEU A 270 10.77 6.68 -0.05
CA LEU A 270 10.50 8.11 0.20
C LEU A 270 10.98 8.99 -0.96
N TYR A 271 12.12 8.69 -1.58
CA TYR A 271 12.51 9.38 -2.82
C TYR A 271 11.56 9.08 -3.98
N SER A 272 11.11 7.82 -4.10
CA SER A 272 10.20 7.44 -5.17
C SER A 272 8.82 8.09 -5.07
N LEU A 273 8.40 8.59 -3.90
CA LEU A 273 7.16 9.39 -3.76
C LEU A 273 7.14 10.61 -4.68
N TYR A 274 8.31 11.19 -4.99
CA TYR A 274 8.42 12.43 -5.74
C TYR A 274 8.73 12.23 -7.24
N THR A 275 8.57 10.99 -7.74
CA THR A 275 8.56 10.66 -9.19
C THR A 275 7.72 11.66 -9.99
N LYS A 276 8.21 12.04 -11.17
CA LYS A 276 7.55 12.97 -12.09
C LYS A 276 6.60 12.25 -13.05
N ASP A 277 6.69 10.93 -13.18
CA ASP A 277 5.78 10.16 -14.05
C ASP A 277 4.39 9.98 -13.42
N GLY A 278 3.39 10.63 -14.01
CA GLY A 278 1.99 10.56 -13.61
C GLY A 278 1.36 9.17 -13.70
N ARG A 279 1.94 8.20 -14.45
CA ARG A 279 1.43 6.81 -14.50
C ARG A 279 1.96 5.95 -13.34
N ALA A 280 3.18 6.23 -12.88
CA ALA A 280 3.81 5.52 -11.77
C ALA A 280 3.44 6.09 -10.39
N SER A 281 2.92 7.34 -10.32
CA SER A 281 2.83 8.10 -9.05
C SER A 281 2.01 7.45 -7.92
N LYS A 282 1.05 6.56 -8.23
CA LYS A 282 0.26 5.88 -7.19
C LYS A 282 0.97 4.70 -6.53
N ALA A 283 1.90 4.05 -7.23
CA ALA A 283 2.57 2.86 -6.71
C ALA A 283 3.44 3.18 -5.47
N PRO A 284 4.31 4.21 -5.47
CA PRO A 284 5.11 4.59 -4.31
C PRO A 284 4.32 4.76 -3.01
N ALA A 285 3.24 5.55 -3.04
CA ALA A 285 2.38 5.78 -1.87
C ALA A 285 1.87 4.46 -1.26
N ARG A 286 1.41 3.54 -2.12
CA ARG A 286 0.95 2.22 -1.71
C ARG A 286 2.07 1.36 -1.12
N LEU A 287 3.28 1.43 -1.67
CA LEU A 287 4.43 0.68 -1.16
C LEU A 287 4.86 1.20 0.22
N VAL A 288 4.89 2.52 0.42
CA VAL A 288 5.14 3.10 1.75
C VAL A 288 4.04 2.65 2.72
N MET A 289 2.76 2.62 2.30
CA MET A 289 1.66 2.12 3.15
C MET A 289 1.86 0.67 3.57
N ILE A 290 2.26 -0.21 2.64
CA ILE A 290 2.56 -1.61 2.97
C ILE A 290 3.68 -1.68 4.00
N LEU A 291 4.75 -0.90 3.83
CA LEU A 291 5.85 -0.84 4.80
C LEU A 291 5.40 -0.28 6.16
N GLY A 292 4.56 0.75 6.16
CA GLY A 292 3.96 1.33 7.36
C GLY A 292 3.03 0.38 8.10
N SER A 293 2.40 -0.57 7.40
CA SER A 293 1.61 -1.62 8.03
C SER A 293 2.45 -2.71 8.72
N LEU A 294 3.72 -2.86 8.32
CA LEU A 294 4.68 -3.78 8.94
C LEU A 294 5.38 -3.15 10.14
N CYS A 295 5.90 -1.93 10.00
CA CYS A 295 6.64 -1.21 11.05
C CYS A 295 6.19 0.27 11.15
N PRO A 296 4.99 0.55 11.70
CA PRO A 296 4.45 1.92 11.78
C PRO A 296 5.35 2.86 12.59
N GLY A 297 5.94 2.35 13.68
CA GLY A 297 6.82 3.09 14.58
C GLY A 297 8.07 3.69 13.92
N ARG A 298 8.48 3.19 12.76
CA ARG A 298 9.64 3.70 12.00
C ARG A 298 9.25 4.50 10.77
N VAL A 299 8.20 4.06 10.08
CA VAL A 299 7.76 4.67 8.81
C VAL A 299 7.05 6.00 9.04
N PHE A 300 6.14 6.09 10.02
CA PHE A 300 5.35 7.32 10.22
C PHE A 300 6.18 8.53 10.65
N PRO A 301 7.15 8.42 11.57
CA PRO A 301 8.01 9.56 11.92
C PRO A 301 8.71 10.13 10.68
N ARG A 302 9.25 9.27 9.81
CA ARG A 302 9.90 9.70 8.57
C ARG A 302 8.89 10.30 7.59
N PHE A 303 7.72 9.70 7.44
CA PHE A 303 6.66 10.26 6.59
C PHE A 303 6.18 11.63 7.09
N PHE A 304 6.03 11.84 8.41
CA PHE A 304 5.61 13.10 8.99
C PHE A 304 6.61 14.23 8.73
N GLU A 305 7.91 13.96 8.80
CA GLU A 305 8.92 14.96 8.36
C GLU A 305 8.65 15.43 6.93
N HIS A 306 8.32 14.52 6.03
CA HIS A 306 8.03 14.86 4.63
C HIS A 306 6.67 15.56 4.47
N ALA A 307 5.63 15.09 5.15
CA ALA A 307 4.27 15.61 5.03
C ALA A 307 4.15 17.03 5.61
N TYR A 308 4.62 17.24 6.84
CA TYR A 308 4.55 18.58 7.46
C TYR A 308 5.44 19.58 6.71
N THR A 309 6.68 19.21 6.36
CA THR A 309 7.55 20.13 5.58
C THR A 309 6.95 20.52 4.24
N ALA A 310 6.33 19.57 3.52
CA ALA A 310 5.70 19.85 2.24
C ALA A 310 4.48 20.78 2.35
N ILE A 311 3.74 20.71 3.47
CA ILE A 311 2.59 21.59 3.71
C ILE A 311 3.03 23.00 4.07
N PHE A 312 4.10 23.16 4.85
CA PHE A 312 4.65 24.47 5.19
C PHE A 312 5.44 25.11 4.04
N ALA A 313 5.95 24.32 3.09
CA ALA A 313 6.62 24.82 1.90
C ALA A 313 5.61 25.36 0.88
N VAL A 314 5.63 26.67 0.64
CA VAL A 314 4.70 27.34 -0.29
C VAL A 314 5.18 27.23 -1.75
N ASP A 315 6.46 26.94 -1.96
CA ASP A 315 7.16 26.97 -3.25
C ASP A 315 7.31 25.59 -3.93
N GLU A 316 6.91 24.50 -3.29
CA GLU A 316 7.08 23.12 -3.78
C GLU A 316 5.74 22.36 -4.00
N PRO A 317 4.87 22.78 -4.93
CA PRO A 317 3.50 22.24 -5.06
C PRO A 317 3.45 20.74 -5.44
N HIS A 318 4.41 20.25 -6.23
CA HIS A 318 4.51 18.81 -6.54
C HIS A 318 4.76 17.98 -5.28
N ARG A 319 5.67 18.44 -4.40
CA ARG A 319 5.99 17.75 -3.15
C ARG A 319 4.77 17.66 -2.24
N LEU A 320 4.01 18.74 -2.15
CA LEU A 320 2.74 18.77 -1.41
C LEU A 320 1.73 17.77 -1.98
N THR A 321 1.51 17.79 -3.29
CA THR A 321 0.57 16.88 -3.96
C THR A 321 0.92 15.40 -3.71
N GLN A 322 2.19 15.02 -3.84
CA GLN A 322 2.61 13.63 -3.62
C GLN A 322 2.52 13.19 -2.16
N THR A 323 2.89 14.07 -1.22
CA THR A 323 2.78 13.76 0.21
C THR A 323 1.32 13.64 0.66
N MET A 324 0.41 14.45 0.12
CA MET A 324 -1.03 14.32 0.41
C MET A 324 -1.65 13.07 -0.22
N ASN A 325 -1.20 12.64 -1.40
CA ASN A 325 -1.60 11.35 -1.97
C ASN A 325 -1.10 10.18 -1.10
N CYS A 326 0.13 10.28 -0.58
CA CYS A 326 0.65 9.28 0.36
C CYS A 326 -0.09 9.32 1.70
N LEU A 327 -0.47 10.50 2.21
CA LEU A 327 -1.26 10.65 3.43
C LEU A 327 -2.58 9.88 3.31
N PHE A 328 -3.25 9.97 2.16
CA PHE A 328 -4.53 9.28 1.93
C PHE A 328 -4.43 7.77 2.16
N GLU A 329 -3.36 7.13 1.69
CA GLU A 329 -3.11 5.70 1.91
C GLU A 329 -2.79 5.38 3.39
N MET A 330 -2.24 6.34 4.14
CA MET A 330 -1.77 6.16 5.52
C MET A 330 -2.83 6.45 6.59
N VAL A 331 -3.84 7.26 6.28
CA VAL A 331 -4.84 7.76 7.25
C VAL A 331 -5.44 6.64 8.10
N PHE A 332 -5.79 5.50 7.49
CA PHE A 332 -6.36 4.37 8.21
C PHE A 332 -5.38 3.76 9.22
N LEU A 333 -4.11 3.61 8.84
CA LEU A 333 -3.08 3.05 9.70
C LEU A 333 -2.74 3.99 10.86
N ILE A 334 -2.70 5.31 10.60
CA ILE A 334 -2.49 6.33 11.65
C ILE A 334 -3.64 6.30 12.66
N ALA A 335 -4.88 6.13 12.21
CA ALA A 335 -6.05 6.06 13.09
C ALA A 335 -6.07 4.80 13.98
N HIS A 336 -5.48 3.70 13.52
CA HIS A 336 -5.40 2.42 14.23
C HIS A 336 -4.10 2.24 15.01
N ASP A 337 -3.32 3.31 15.24
CA ASP A 337 -2.12 3.24 16.08
C ASP A 337 -2.49 3.25 17.58
N ASP A 338 -3.00 2.12 18.08
CA ASP A 338 -3.47 1.94 19.46
C ASP A 338 -2.59 1.02 20.33
N ASP A 339 -1.69 0.24 19.73
CA ASP A 339 -0.85 -0.71 20.48
C ASP A 339 0.20 0.01 21.34
N PRO A 340 0.13 -0.09 22.69
CA PRO A 340 1.11 0.53 23.58
C PRO A 340 2.50 -0.13 23.50
N ASN A 341 2.61 -1.37 22.98
CA ASN A 341 3.88 -2.10 22.91
C ASN A 341 4.73 -1.74 21.69
N THR A 342 4.16 -1.01 20.73
CA THR A 342 4.86 -0.62 19.52
C THR A 342 6.00 0.35 19.86
N LYS A 343 7.23 -0.01 19.47
CA LYS A 343 8.41 0.85 19.60
C LYS A 343 8.35 1.97 18.55
N ARG A 344 7.96 3.17 18.98
CA ARG A 344 7.87 4.35 18.12
C ARG A 344 9.16 5.15 18.17
N LEU A 345 9.74 5.44 17.01
CA LEU A 345 10.85 6.39 16.90
C LEU A 345 10.31 7.82 17.04
N ALA A 346 11.10 8.69 17.65
CA ALA A 346 10.77 10.10 17.71
C ALA A 346 10.87 10.73 16.30
N CYS A 347 9.97 11.67 16.01
CA CYS A 347 10.12 12.57 14.87
C CYS A 347 11.39 13.43 15.07
N GLN A 348 12.00 13.89 13.98
CA GLN A 348 13.18 14.77 14.06
C GLN A 348 12.80 16.14 14.63
N ARG A 349 11.59 16.61 14.31
CA ARG A 349 11.00 17.84 14.84
C ARG A 349 9.74 17.53 15.64
N ASP A 350 9.46 18.39 16.61
CA ASP A 350 8.20 18.34 17.34
C ASP A 350 7.10 19.05 16.52
N TRP A 351 6.54 18.30 15.57
CA TRP A 351 5.51 18.83 14.66
C TRP A 351 4.25 19.28 15.39
N ILE A 352 3.93 18.69 16.54
CA ILE A 352 2.79 19.11 17.36
C ILE A 352 3.01 20.53 17.87
N GLU A 353 4.21 20.81 18.40
CA GLU A 353 4.54 22.14 18.89
C GLU A 353 4.64 23.18 17.77
N GLU A 354 5.24 22.83 16.63
CA GLU A 354 5.31 23.71 15.46
C GLU A 354 3.91 24.06 14.94
N MET A 355 3.00 23.09 14.87
CA MET A 355 1.60 23.31 14.51
C MET A 355 0.87 24.22 15.50
N GLU A 356 1.05 24.01 16.79
CA GLU A 356 0.42 24.84 17.83
C GLU A 356 0.95 26.29 17.81
N LYS A 357 2.22 26.51 17.43
CA LYS A 357 2.82 27.85 17.24
C LYS A 357 2.34 28.52 15.95
N ALA A 358 2.23 27.77 14.86
CA ALA A 358 1.81 28.29 13.56
C ALA A 358 0.31 28.66 13.53
N ARG A 359 -0.49 28.09 14.43
CA ARG A 359 -1.95 28.31 14.46
C ARG A 359 -2.31 29.79 14.67
N SER A 360 -3.15 30.32 13.78
CA SER A 360 -3.68 31.68 13.90
C SER A 360 -4.50 31.87 15.19
N PRO A 361 -4.29 32.98 15.94
CA PRO A 361 -5.03 33.25 17.18
C PRO A 361 -6.53 33.51 16.94
N VAL A 362 -6.93 33.82 15.71
CA VAL A 362 -8.33 34.08 15.32
C VAL A 362 -9.09 32.80 14.98
N SER A 363 -8.38 31.67 14.81
CA SER A 363 -9.02 30.38 14.50
C SER A 363 -10.01 29.95 15.57
N SER A 364 -11.15 29.40 15.15
CA SER A 364 -12.17 28.83 16.04
C SER A 364 -11.60 27.77 17.00
N ILE A 365 -10.50 27.11 16.61
CA ILE A 365 -9.82 26.06 17.37
C ILE A 365 -8.78 26.63 18.35
N ALA A 366 -8.40 27.91 18.25
CA ALA A 366 -7.44 28.53 19.17
C ALA A 366 -7.89 28.54 20.65
N LYS A 367 -9.20 28.39 20.90
CA LYS A 367 -9.77 28.19 22.24
C LYS A 367 -9.49 26.79 22.81
N TYR A 368 -9.23 25.83 21.93
CA TYR A 368 -8.97 24.42 22.24
C TYR A 368 -7.52 24.05 21.92
N SER A 369 -6.58 24.99 22.06
CA SER A 369 -5.15 24.70 21.92
C SER A 369 -4.69 23.68 22.95
N LEU A 370 -3.61 22.94 22.65
CA LEU A 370 -3.15 21.86 23.52
C LEU A 370 -2.83 22.37 24.92
N LYS A 371 -2.27 23.58 25.02
CA LYS A 371 -2.00 24.27 26.30
C LYS A 371 -3.28 24.50 27.14
N LYS A 372 -4.36 24.98 26.52
CA LYS A 372 -5.64 25.22 27.21
C LYS A 372 -6.35 23.92 27.57
N LEU A 373 -6.33 22.94 26.68
CA LEU A 373 -6.88 21.62 26.95
C LEU A 373 -6.14 20.93 28.11
N ASN A 374 -4.82 21.13 28.21
CA ASN A 374 -4.02 20.58 29.30
C ASN A 374 -4.44 21.10 30.68
N GLU A 375 -5.07 22.27 30.78
CA GLU A 375 -5.61 22.78 32.05
C GLU A 375 -6.82 21.98 32.56
N SER A 376 -7.51 21.26 31.66
CA SER A 376 -8.69 20.45 32.01
C SER A 376 -8.36 19.06 32.55
N VAL A 377 -7.09 18.65 32.54
CA VAL A 377 -6.64 17.32 32.96
C VAL A 377 -5.51 17.39 33.99
N PRO A 378 -5.41 16.41 34.92
CA PRO A 378 -4.42 16.43 36.00
C PRO A 378 -3.02 15.97 35.58
N PHE A 379 -2.81 15.59 34.32
CA PHE A 379 -1.56 15.07 33.79
C PHE A 379 -1.06 15.90 32.61
N LYS A 380 0.20 15.75 32.25
CA LYS A 380 0.78 16.44 31.10
C LYS A 380 0.37 15.73 29.80
N MET A 381 -0.54 16.34 29.04
CA MET A 381 -1.06 15.80 27.79
C MET A 381 0.05 15.54 26.78
N LYS A 382 0.94 16.51 26.54
CA LYS A 382 1.99 16.41 25.52
C LYS A 382 2.91 15.20 25.74
N GLU A 383 3.31 14.96 26.99
CA GLU A 383 4.17 13.81 27.35
C GLU A 383 3.42 12.47 27.27
N SER A 384 2.08 12.51 27.32
CA SER A 384 1.23 11.32 27.24
C SER A 384 0.81 10.96 25.81
N LEU A 385 0.99 11.85 24.84
CA LEU A 385 0.68 11.60 23.43
C LEU A 385 1.84 10.86 22.76
N THR A 386 1.91 9.55 23.00
CA THR A 386 2.98 8.71 22.46
C THR A 386 2.66 8.11 21.09
N GLY A 387 1.38 7.85 20.82
CA GLY A 387 0.88 7.37 19.54
C GLY A 387 0.69 8.46 18.48
N PHE A 388 0.48 8.01 17.26
CA PHE A 388 0.37 8.87 16.08
C PHE A 388 -1.05 9.37 15.80
N ARG A 389 -2.06 8.84 16.49
CA ARG A 389 -3.49 9.21 16.32
C ARG A 389 -3.73 10.71 16.50
N CYS A 390 -2.96 11.37 17.37
CA CYS A 390 -3.08 12.81 17.60
C CYS A 390 -2.78 13.65 16.35
N HIS A 391 -1.94 13.16 15.44
CA HIS A 391 -1.60 13.86 14.20
C HIS A 391 -2.81 14.04 13.28
N LEU A 392 -3.84 13.19 13.36
CA LEU A 392 -5.05 13.35 12.55
C LEU A 392 -5.77 14.67 12.82
N PHE A 393 -5.78 15.15 14.06
CA PHE A 393 -6.36 16.47 14.39
C PHE A 393 -5.62 17.60 13.68
N TYR A 394 -4.29 17.52 13.66
CA TYR A 394 -3.45 18.51 13.01
C TYR A 394 -3.51 18.42 11.48
N PHE A 395 -3.59 17.20 10.92
CA PHE A 395 -3.82 17.04 9.49
C PHE A 395 -5.20 17.57 9.07
N LEU A 396 -6.26 17.39 9.87
CA LEU A 396 -7.55 18.03 9.60
C LEU A 396 -7.41 19.56 9.53
N GLU A 397 -6.73 20.18 10.49
CA GLU A 397 -6.46 21.63 10.48
C GLU A 397 -5.76 22.06 9.18
N LEU A 398 -4.67 21.37 8.82
CA LEU A 398 -3.87 21.67 7.62
C LEU A 398 -4.64 21.45 6.31
N LEU A 399 -5.38 20.36 6.21
CA LEU A 399 -6.15 20.03 5.00
C LEU A 399 -7.28 21.04 4.78
N ILE A 400 -7.92 21.54 5.85
CA ILE A 400 -8.94 22.59 5.75
C ILE A 400 -8.35 23.91 5.26
N GLU A 401 -7.17 24.30 5.76
CA GLU A 401 -6.46 25.48 5.27
C GLU A 401 -5.97 25.32 3.83
N GLY A 402 -5.70 24.07 3.41
CA GLY A 402 -5.31 23.73 2.05
C GLY A 402 -6.43 23.78 1.00
N ILE A 403 -7.69 23.98 1.40
CA ILE A 403 -8.82 24.13 0.46
C ILE A 403 -8.78 25.53 -0.18
N ASP A 404 -8.37 25.59 -1.44
CA ASP A 404 -8.26 26.83 -2.24
C ASP A 404 -8.83 26.63 -3.65
N ILE A 405 -9.78 27.49 -4.06
CA ILE A 405 -10.38 27.39 -5.40
C ILE A 405 -9.39 27.68 -6.52
N ASN A 406 -8.33 28.45 -6.25
CA ASN A 406 -7.34 28.80 -7.27
C ASN A 406 -6.46 27.60 -7.67
N ASP A 407 -6.40 26.57 -6.81
CA ASP A 407 -5.69 25.33 -7.07
C ASP A 407 -6.64 24.13 -6.89
N VAL A 408 -7.40 23.85 -7.94
CA VAL A 408 -8.40 22.77 -7.95
C VAL A 408 -7.77 21.40 -7.67
N ALA A 409 -6.52 21.17 -8.13
CA ALA A 409 -5.83 19.91 -7.89
C ALA A 409 -5.51 19.70 -6.40
N LYS A 410 -4.95 20.73 -5.75
CA LYS A 410 -4.67 20.72 -4.31
C LYS A 410 -5.96 20.62 -3.49
N ALA A 411 -6.96 21.44 -3.80
CA ALA A 411 -8.24 21.41 -3.10
C ALA A 411 -8.91 20.04 -3.22
N ASN A 412 -8.87 19.43 -4.41
CA ASN A 412 -9.43 18.11 -4.62
C ASN A 412 -8.76 17.04 -3.74
N ILE A 413 -7.43 17.03 -3.67
CA ILE A 413 -6.70 16.06 -2.83
C ILE A 413 -6.94 16.34 -1.33
N ALA A 414 -7.02 17.61 -0.93
CA ALA A 414 -7.34 18.00 0.44
C ALA A 414 -8.72 17.49 0.86
N ILE A 415 -9.74 17.75 0.04
CA ILE A 415 -11.12 17.32 0.29
C ILE A 415 -11.24 15.79 0.31
N HIS A 416 -10.49 15.08 -0.55
CA HIS A 416 -10.46 13.61 -0.51
C HIS A 416 -9.86 13.06 0.79
N ASN A 417 -8.77 13.65 1.29
CA ASN A 417 -8.20 13.27 2.58
C ASN A 417 -9.15 13.60 3.74
N LEU A 418 -9.76 14.79 3.75
CA LEU A 418 -10.78 15.17 4.75
C LEU A 418 -11.95 14.20 4.76
N MET A 419 -12.48 13.86 3.58
CA MET A 419 -13.57 12.91 3.43
C MET A 419 -13.21 11.56 4.05
N LEU A 420 -11.99 11.06 3.81
CA LEU A 420 -11.54 9.79 4.40
C LEU A 420 -11.43 9.90 5.93
N ILE A 421 -10.82 10.95 6.46
CA ILE A 421 -10.67 11.15 7.91
C ILE A 421 -12.05 11.24 8.58
N PHE A 422 -12.97 12.04 8.04
CA PHE A 422 -14.33 12.16 8.55
C PHE A 422 -15.15 10.89 8.40
N PHE A 423 -14.82 10.01 7.45
CA PHE A 423 -15.46 8.72 7.32
C PHE A 423 -14.98 7.71 8.38
N ILE A 424 -13.70 7.76 8.77
CA ILE A 424 -13.15 6.80 9.73
C ILE A 424 -13.25 7.25 11.19
N VAL A 425 -13.25 8.57 11.47
CA VAL A 425 -13.35 9.13 12.82
C VAL A 425 -14.75 9.67 13.05
N PRO A 426 -15.54 9.11 13.98
CA PRO A 426 -16.86 9.66 14.29
C PRO A 426 -16.73 11.06 14.89
N ILE A 427 -17.51 12.00 14.34
CA ILE A 427 -17.44 13.44 14.63
C ILE A 427 -18.27 13.73 15.87
N LEU A 428 -17.67 13.44 17.03
CA LEU A 428 -18.27 13.59 18.35
C LEU A 428 -17.28 14.22 19.32
N ASP A 429 -17.82 14.86 20.35
CA ASP A 429 -17.04 15.26 21.53
C ASP A 429 -17.08 14.13 22.56
N TYR A 430 -15.94 13.46 22.73
CA TYR A 430 -15.69 12.39 23.69
C TYR A 430 -15.10 12.89 25.02
N SER A 431 -14.98 14.20 25.25
CA SER A 431 -14.35 14.74 26.48
C SER A 431 -15.05 14.27 27.75
N GLU A 432 -16.36 14.06 27.71
CA GLU A 432 -17.15 13.56 28.84
C GLU A 432 -16.94 12.07 29.11
N CYS A 433 -16.49 11.27 28.13
CA CYS A 433 -16.29 9.82 28.28
C CYS A 433 -15.28 9.49 29.39
N ILE A 434 -14.36 10.40 29.69
CA ILE A 434 -13.36 10.27 30.76
C ILE A 434 -14.01 10.08 32.14
N LYS A 435 -15.23 10.63 32.35
CA LYS A 435 -15.97 10.48 33.61
C LYS A 435 -16.52 9.08 33.79
N TYR A 436 -16.86 8.40 32.69
CA TYR A 436 -17.57 7.12 32.69
C TYR A 436 -16.63 5.92 32.53
N HIS A 437 -15.47 6.10 31.89
CA HIS A 437 -14.49 5.03 31.64
C HIS A 437 -13.23 5.22 32.50
N LYS A 438 -13.00 4.28 33.44
CA LYS A 438 -11.86 4.31 34.37
C LYS A 438 -10.62 3.58 33.85
N ASP A 439 -10.80 2.76 32.83
CA ASP A 439 -9.84 1.89 32.16
C ASP A 439 -9.01 2.60 31.08
N LEU A 440 -9.33 3.86 30.76
CA LEU A 440 -8.60 4.65 29.76
C LEU A 440 -7.17 4.97 30.20
N THR A 441 -6.23 4.78 29.28
CA THR A 441 -4.84 5.24 29.38
C THR A 441 -4.76 6.77 29.37
N ASN A 442 -3.63 7.33 29.80
CA ASN A 442 -3.42 8.78 29.76
C ASN A 442 -3.43 9.33 28.32
N GLU A 443 -2.96 8.55 27.35
CA GLU A 443 -3.03 8.90 25.93
C GLU A 443 -4.49 8.98 25.45
N GLU A 444 -5.30 7.96 25.75
CA GLU A 444 -6.72 7.93 25.35
C GLU A 444 -7.50 9.06 26.01
N LYS A 445 -7.24 9.35 27.29
CA LYS A 445 -7.82 10.52 27.97
C LYS A 445 -7.45 11.81 27.26
N ALA A 446 -6.19 11.96 26.82
CA ALA A 446 -5.76 13.14 26.08
C ALA A 446 -6.49 13.27 24.73
N LEU A 447 -6.63 12.16 23.99
CA LEU A 447 -7.38 12.12 22.73
C LEU A 447 -8.87 12.43 22.92
N CYS A 448 -9.49 11.92 24.00
CA CYS A 448 -10.87 12.25 24.36
C CYS A 448 -11.04 13.75 24.59
N VAL A 449 -10.12 14.42 25.29
CA VAL A 449 -10.19 15.89 25.46
C VAL A 449 -9.97 16.62 24.13
N MET A 450 -9.05 16.16 23.28
CA MET A 450 -8.82 16.76 21.95
C MET A 450 -10.02 16.63 21.01
N SER A 451 -10.88 15.64 21.21
CA SER A 451 -12.05 15.39 20.36
C SER A 451 -13.08 16.52 20.31
N VAL A 452 -13.08 17.44 21.28
CA VAL A 452 -13.85 18.70 21.23
C VAL A 452 -13.58 19.48 19.93
N ARG A 453 -12.39 19.32 19.34
CA ARG A 453 -12.03 19.94 18.07
C ARG A 453 -12.79 19.36 16.87
N LEU A 454 -13.24 18.10 16.91
CA LEU A 454 -13.81 17.41 15.73
C LEU A 454 -15.07 18.11 15.17
N PRO A 455 -16.10 18.45 15.97
CA PRO A 455 -17.27 19.15 15.44
C PRO A 455 -16.93 20.54 14.88
N ILE A 456 -15.93 21.21 15.46
CA ILE A 456 -15.48 22.54 15.03
C ILE A 456 -14.71 22.45 13.71
N LEU A 457 -13.84 21.45 13.58
CA LEU A 457 -13.13 21.14 12.34
C LEU A 457 -14.09 20.79 11.21
N ALA A 458 -15.12 19.98 11.50
CA ALA A 458 -16.16 19.66 10.53
C ALA A 458 -16.93 20.91 10.08
N GLU A 459 -17.24 21.82 11.00
CA GLU A 459 -17.84 23.12 10.69
C GLU A 459 -16.94 24.00 9.82
N MET A 460 -15.65 24.09 10.15
CA MET A 460 -14.67 24.85 9.36
C MET A 460 -14.48 24.29 7.94
N ALA A 461 -14.45 22.95 7.82
CA ALA A 461 -14.39 22.28 6.52
C ALA A 461 -15.64 22.60 5.68
N LEU A 462 -16.81 22.57 6.31
CA LEU A 462 -18.08 22.92 5.68
C LEU A 462 -18.08 24.38 5.18
N ASP A 463 -17.61 25.33 6.00
CA ASP A 463 -17.52 26.75 5.61
C ASP A 463 -16.59 26.94 4.39
N LYS A 464 -15.43 26.27 4.37
CA LYS A 464 -14.52 26.33 3.24
C LYS A 464 -15.13 25.75 1.95
N MET A 465 -15.84 24.63 2.05
CA MET A 465 -16.51 24.02 0.90
C MET A 465 -17.71 24.85 0.41
N LEU A 466 -18.48 25.47 1.32
CA LEU A 466 -19.54 26.41 0.94
C LEU A 466 -18.97 27.66 0.26
N GLY A 467 -17.84 28.17 0.73
CA GLY A 467 -17.12 29.27 0.07
C GLY A 467 -16.68 28.93 -1.35
N ILE A 468 -16.25 27.69 -1.62
CA ILE A 468 -16.00 27.23 -3.00
C ILE A 468 -17.29 27.28 -3.82
N ILE A 469 -18.40 26.75 -3.30
CA ILE A 469 -19.70 26.76 -4.01
C ILE A 469 -20.14 28.20 -4.32
N GLU A 470 -19.96 29.12 -3.37
CA GLU A 470 -20.24 30.55 -3.56
C GLU A 470 -19.40 31.14 -4.68
N SER A 471 -18.10 30.87 -4.71
CA SER A 471 -17.23 31.36 -5.80
C SER A 471 -17.53 30.73 -7.16
N LEU A 472 -18.19 29.56 -7.20
CA LEU A 472 -18.69 28.92 -8.42
C LEU A 472 -20.13 29.33 -8.79
N ALA A 473 -20.79 30.16 -7.95
CA ALA A 473 -22.18 30.55 -8.13
C ALA A 473 -22.40 31.51 -9.30
N VAL A 474 -21.38 32.26 -9.70
CA VAL A 474 -21.43 33.24 -10.79
C VAL A 474 -20.84 32.65 -12.06
N THR A 475 -21.60 32.64 -13.15
CA THR A 475 -21.11 32.22 -14.47
C THR A 475 -20.24 33.32 -15.10
N ALA A 476 -18.93 33.08 -15.19
CA ALA A 476 -18.06 33.96 -15.97
C ALA A 476 -18.40 33.86 -17.47
N PRO A 477 -18.54 34.99 -18.20
CA PRO A 477 -18.71 34.97 -19.65
C PRO A 477 -17.41 34.49 -20.31
N LYS A 478 -17.40 33.27 -20.87
CA LYS A 478 -16.17 32.62 -21.36
C LYS A 478 -15.75 33.02 -22.78
N ASP A 479 -16.54 33.79 -23.52
CA ASP A 479 -16.19 34.18 -24.89
C ASP A 479 -16.43 35.68 -25.18
N SER A 480 -15.43 36.35 -25.76
CA SER A 480 -15.59 37.67 -26.39
C SER A 480 -16.43 37.63 -27.68
N SER A 481 -17.02 36.48 -28.02
CA SER A 481 -17.87 36.26 -29.20
C SER A 481 -19.37 36.26 -28.87
N THR A 482 -19.76 36.31 -27.59
CA THR A 482 -21.16 36.49 -27.23
C THR A 482 -21.55 37.94 -27.47
N VAL A 483 -22.33 38.17 -28.53
CA VAL A 483 -22.97 39.45 -28.84
C VAL A 483 -23.56 40.03 -27.56
N ILE A 484 -23.11 41.22 -27.20
CA ILE A 484 -23.67 42.06 -26.14
C ILE A 484 -25.17 42.20 -26.42
N GLY A 485 -26.01 41.46 -25.70
CA GLY A 485 -27.49 41.56 -25.78
C GLY A 485 -28.31 40.26 -25.88
N SER A 486 -27.71 39.07 -25.94
CA SER A 486 -28.49 37.80 -25.91
C SER A 486 -28.53 37.17 -24.52
N PHE A 487 -29.64 37.34 -23.80
CA PHE A 487 -29.94 36.74 -22.48
C PHE A 487 -30.21 35.22 -22.49
N LYS A 488 -30.08 34.53 -23.63
CA LYS A 488 -30.15 33.06 -23.64
C LYS A 488 -28.77 32.50 -23.36
N ASP A 489 -28.55 32.16 -22.09
CA ASP A 489 -27.39 31.40 -21.63
C ASP A 489 -27.26 30.13 -22.48
N VAL A 490 -26.25 30.11 -23.34
CA VAL A 490 -25.80 28.85 -23.94
C VAL A 490 -25.26 28.04 -22.79
N VAL A 491 -25.94 26.93 -22.46
CA VAL A 491 -25.58 25.94 -21.43
C VAL A 491 -24.06 25.79 -21.40
N THR A 492 -23.43 26.45 -20.44
CA THR A 492 -21.98 26.40 -20.23
C THR A 492 -21.63 24.96 -19.90
N LYS A 493 -20.91 24.28 -20.79
CA LYS A 493 -20.45 22.90 -20.53
C LYS A 493 -19.55 22.90 -19.30
N GLU A 494 -19.97 22.20 -18.25
CA GLU A 494 -19.19 21.96 -17.02
C GLU A 494 -17.76 21.49 -17.37
N GLY A 495 -16.76 22.14 -16.77
CA GLY A 495 -15.36 21.73 -16.91
C GLY A 495 -15.09 20.35 -16.30
N SER A 496 -14.08 19.62 -16.81
CA SER A 496 -13.70 18.33 -16.23
C SER A 496 -13.23 18.44 -14.78
N GLU A 497 -12.56 19.53 -14.42
CA GLU A 497 -12.05 19.79 -13.07
C GLU A 497 -13.18 20.12 -12.09
N GLU A 498 -14.13 20.97 -12.51
CA GLU A 498 -15.34 21.31 -11.76
C GLU A 498 -16.15 20.07 -11.40
N LYS A 499 -16.30 19.11 -12.33
CA LYS A 499 -16.98 17.83 -12.06
C LYS A 499 -16.28 16.98 -11.01
N ILE A 500 -14.95 16.93 -11.05
CA ILE A 500 -14.15 16.17 -10.08
C ILE A 500 -14.29 16.81 -8.70
N LEU A 501 -14.15 18.14 -8.61
CA LEU A 501 -14.30 18.90 -7.38
C LEU A 501 -15.70 18.74 -6.76
N LYS A 502 -16.75 18.87 -7.58
CA LYS A 502 -18.14 18.60 -7.19
C LYS A 502 -18.32 17.22 -6.56
N LYS A 503 -17.78 16.18 -7.20
CA LYS A 503 -17.85 14.82 -6.66
C LYS A 503 -17.12 14.67 -5.34
N ALA A 504 -15.97 15.33 -5.17
CA ALA A 504 -15.20 15.32 -3.93
C ALA A 504 -15.95 16.00 -2.79
N ILE A 505 -16.49 17.20 -3.05
CA ILE A 505 -17.28 17.99 -2.10
C ILE A 505 -18.51 17.21 -1.64
N ASN A 506 -19.31 16.68 -2.57
CA ASN A 506 -20.52 15.92 -2.23
C ASN A 506 -20.22 14.70 -1.34
N ARG A 507 -19.11 14.00 -1.61
CA ARG A 507 -18.67 12.86 -0.78
C ARG A 507 -18.22 13.30 0.61
N CYS A 508 -17.51 14.42 0.72
CA CYS A 508 -17.07 14.96 2.00
C CYS A 508 -18.27 15.41 2.86
N PHE A 509 -19.22 16.14 2.29
CA PHE A 509 -20.47 16.50 2.98
C PHE A 509 -21.23 15.25 3.44
N SER A 510 -21.38 14.25 2.57
CA SER A 510 -22.00 12.97 2.94
C SER A 510 -21.28 12.29 4.11
N ALA A 511 -19.94 12.30 4.14
CA ALA A 511 -19.16 11.72 5.23
C ALA A 511 -19.38 12.48 6.55
N ILE A 512 -19.36 13.81 6.51
CA ILE A 512 -19.59 14.66 7.69
C ILE A 512 -20.98 14.40 8.29
N PHE A 513 -22.04 14.45 7.47
CA PHE A 513 -23.39 14.28 7.97
C PHE A 513 -23.65 12.85 8.45
N LYS A 514 -23.18 11.82 7.72
CA LYS A 514 -23.40 10.42 8.13
C LYS A 514 -22.65 10.02 9.39
N ASN A 515 -21.50 10.65 9.68
CA ASN A 515 -20.63 10.25 10.78
C ASN A 515 -20.64 11.24 11.96
N SER A 516 -21.61 12.15 12.02
CA SER A 516 -21.79 13.10 13.13
C SER A 516 -23.07 12.83 13.92
N SER A 517 -23.09 13.24 15.19
CA SER A 517 -24.31 13.13 16.01
C SER A 517 -25.45 14.01 15.47
N ASP A 518 -26.68 13.69 15.84
CA ASP A 518 -27.88 14.48 15.52
C ASP A 518 -27.73 15.96 15.90
N VAL A 519 -27.08 16.25 17.04
CA VAL A 519 -26.87 17.62 17.52
C VAL A 519 -25.94 18.40 16.59
N VAL A 520 -24.82 17.77 16.19
CA VAL A 520 -23.84 18.36 15.26
C VAL A 520 -24.46 18.49 13.87
N THR A 521 -25.12 17.44 13.37
CA THR A 521 -25.87 17.43 12.11
C THR A 521 -26.92 18.54 12.06
N ALA A 522 -27.70 18.75 13.13
CA ALA A 522 -28.69 19.81 13.20
C ALA A 522 -28.06 21.21 13.18
N LYS A 523 -26.91 21.40 13.85
CA LYS A 523 -26.16 22.66 13.82
C LYS A 523 -25.63 22.96 12.41
N LEU A 524 -24.93 22.00 11.81
CA LEU A 524 -24.37 22.13 10.46
C LEU A 524 -25.46 22.30 9.41
N GLY A 525 -26.56 21.56 9.54
CA GLY A 525 -27.69 21.63 8.62
C GLY A 525 -28.41 22.98 8.65
N ARG A 526 -28.59 23.60 9.83
CA ARG A 526 -29.11 24.97 9.91
C ARG A 526 -28.22 25.98 9.21
N LYS A 527 -26.89 25.80 9.30
CA LYS A 527 -25.92 26.67 8.64
C LYS A 527 -25.99 26.57 7.12
N VAL A 528 -26.09 25.36 6.59
CA VAL A 528 -26.31 25.15 5.14
C VAL A 528 -27.62 25.77 4.69
N LEU A 529 -28.69 25.61 5.48
CA LEU A 529 -30.00 26.21 5.18
C LEU A 529 -29.95 27.74 5.17
N GLU A 530 -29.25 28.34 6.11
CA GLU A 530 -29.03 29.79 6.16
C GLU A 530 -28.25 30.27 4.94
N PHE A 531 -27.15 29.60 4.59
CA PHE A 531 -26.35 29.89 3.39
C PHE A 531 -27.19 29.86 2.11
N VAL A 532 -28.05 28.85 1.95
CA VAL A 532 -28.95 28.73 0.78
C VAL A 532 -30.00 29.84 0.76
N LYS A 533 -30.43 30.34 1.91
CA LYS A 533 -31.43 31.43 2.00
C LYS A 533 -30.83 32.81 1.76
N THR A 534 -29.57 33.03 2.10
CA THR A 534 -28.92 34.34 2.02
C THR A 534 -28.24 34.58 0.69
N ASN A 535 -27.80 33.53 -0.01
CA ASN A 535 -27.00 33.64 -1.23
C ASN A 535 -27.84 33.34 -2.49
N GLN A 536 -27.51 34.02 -3.58
CA GLN A 536 -28.11 33.82 -4.90
C GLN A 536 -27.18 32.99 -5.79
N PHE A 537 -27.74 32.07 -6.57
CA PHE A 537 -26.99 31.14 -7.42
C PHE A 537 -27.51 31.23 -8.86
N GLU A 538 -26.66 31.65 -9.79
CA GLU A 538 -26.99 31.72 -11.23
C GLU A 538 -26.48 30.45 -11.95
N SER A 539 -25.35 29.92 -11.49
CA SER A 539 -24.71 28.73 -12.03
C SER A 539 -25.53 27.45 -11.77
N SER A 540 -25.81 26.71 -12.84
CA SER A 540 -26.43 25.38 -12.77
C SER A 540 -25.57 24.38 -12.00
N LEU A 541 -24.24 24.52 -12.08
CA LEU A 541 -23.29 23.68 -11.35
C LEU A 541 -23.40 23.88 -9.84
N ALA A 542 -23.40 25.14 -9.37
CA ALA A 542 -23.50 25.47 -7.95
C ALA A 542 -24.85 25.01 -7.38
N THR A 543 -25.93 25.20 -8.14
CA THR A 543 -27.27 24.74 -7.77
C THR A 543 -27.33 23.21 -7.63
N ASP A 544 -26.72 22.46 -8.54
CA ASP A 544 -26.68 20.99 -8.45
C ASP A 544 -25.80 20.49 -7.28
N MET A 545 -24.67 21.17 -7.00
CA MET A 545 -23.87 20.90 -5.81
C MET A 545 -24.69 21.07 -4.53
N LEU A 546 -25.41 22.19 -4.40
CA LEU A 546 -26.27 22.45 -3.25
C LEU A 546 -27.42 21.46 -3.12
N SER A 547 -28.07 21.12 -4.23
CA SER A 547 -29.11 20.08 -4.26
C SER A 547 -28.58 18.76 -3.70
N SER A 548 -27.39 18.33 -4.10
CA SER A 548 -26.76 17.11 -3.59
C SER A 548 -26.40 17.21 -2.10
N VAL A 549 -25.97 18.39 -1.62
CA VAL A 549 -25.67 18.62 -0.20
C VAL A 549 -26.94 18.54 0.62
N VAL A 550 -28.01 19.23 0.20
CA VAL A 550 -29.32 19.22 0.85
C VAL A 550 -29.91 17.80 0.86
N ALA A 551 -29.80 17.06 -0.24
CA ALA A 551 -30.19 15.65 -0.28
C ALA A 551 -29.40 14.81 0.74
N SER A 552 -28.09 15.02 0.87
CA SER A 552 -27.28 14.30 1.86
C SER A 552 -27.75 14.57 3.30
N MET A 553 -28.29 15.77 3.56
CA MET A 553 -28.88 16.12 4.87
C MET A 553 -30.24 15.46 5.10
N THR A 554 -31.12 15.42 4.09
CA THR A 554 -32.46 14.81 4.21
C THR A 554 -32.40 13.32 4.46
N TYR A 555 -31.41 12.62 3.88
CA TYR A 555 -31.25 11.18 4.08
C TYR A 555 -30.79 10.79 5.49
N VAL A 556 -30.18 11.71 6.25
CA VAL A 556 -29.59 11.42 7.57
C VAL A 556 -30.49 11.85 8.72
N GLY A 557 -31.38 12.84 8.53
CA GLY A 557 -32.28 13.33 9.59
C GLY A 557 -33.76 13.35 9.22
N LEU A 558 -34.62 13.39 10.23
CA LEU A 558 -36.09 13.57 10.18
C LEU A 558 -36.56 14.92 9.58
N TYR A 559 -35.74 15.58 8.76
CA TYR A 559 -35.95 16.94 8.24
C TYR A 559 -36.65 17.00 6.89
N ALA A 560 -37.18 15.88 6.39
CA ALA A 560 -37.95 15.82 5.13
C ALA A 560 -39.09 16.84 5.08
N LEU A 561 -39.71 17.18 6.21
CA LEU A 561 -40.81 18.14 6.30
C LEU A 561 -40.37 19.62 6.30
N MET A 562 -39.19 19.94 6.84
CA MET A 562 -38.68 21.34 6.87
C MET A 562 -38.02 21.75 5.56
N LEU A 563 -37.52 20.78 4.79
CA LEU A 563 -36.84 20.99 3.51
C LEU A 563 -37.79 20.99 2.30
N ALA A 564 -39.02 20.46 2.45
CA ALA A 564 -40.05 20.52 1.42
C ALA A 564 -40.41 21.97 1.04
N ASP A 565 -40.52 22.88 2.02
CA ASP A 565 -40.79 24.30 1.78
C ASP A 565 -39.62 25.03 1.11
N THR A 566 -38.37 24.62 1.39
CA THR A 566 -37.19 25.28 0.79
C THR A 566 -36.85 24.74 -0.59
N MET A 567 -37.08 23.46 -0.87
CA MET A 567 -37.02 22.93 -2.24
C MET A 567 -38.09 23.56 -3.15
N TRP A 568 -39.27 23.85 -2.61
CA TRP A 568 -40.32 24.60 -3.32
C TRP A 568 -39.86 26.03 -3.70
N HIS A 569 -39.16 26.73 -2.81
CA HIS A 569 -38.61 28.06 -3.12
C HIS A 569 -37.44 28.03 -4.12
N ILE A 570 -36.60 27.00 -4.08
CA ILE A 570 -35.51 26.81 -5.07
C ILE A 570 -36.08 26.55 -6.46
N GLN A 571 -37.20 25.81 -6.58
CA GLN A 571 -37.86 25.61 -7.88
C GLN A 571 -38.65 26.84 -8.37
N ILE A 572 -39.23 27.64 -7.48
CA ILE A 572 -39.99 28.85 -7.87
C ILE A 572 -39.06 29.98 -8.33
N GLY A 573 -37.81 30.06 -7.86
CA GLY A 573 -36.83 31.03 -8.37
C GLY A 573 -36.40 30.82 -9.83
N PHE A 574 -36.87 29.74 -10.47
CA PHE A 574 -36.56 29.35 -11.86
C PHE A 574 -37.78 29.32 -12.79
N ILE A 575 -38.94 29.84 -12.36
CA ILE A 575 -40.04 30.26 -13.26
C ILE A 575 -40.03 31.79 -13.29
#